data_AF-A0A954WYH4-F1
#
_entry.id   AF-A0A954WYH4-F1
#
_cell.length_a   1.000
_cell.length_b   1.000
_cell.length_c   1.000
_cell.angle_alpha   90.00
_cell.angle_beta   90.00
_cell.angle_gamma   90.00
#
_symmetry.space_group_name_H-M   'P 1'
#
loop_
_entity.id
_entity.type
_entity.pdbx_description
1 polymer ?
#
loop_
_entity_poly.entity_id
_entity_poly.type
_entity_poly.pdbx_seq_one_letter_code
_entity_poly.pdbx_strand_id
1 'polypeptide(L)' 'SVGDSNLDGSFTTGDLVLVFEAAKYETGAAATWEEGDWNGDLLFDSNDFVFVFTYGDYQG' A
#
# COMPACT_ATOMS: atom_id res chain seq x y z
N SER A 1 -8.33 -6.13 -3.81
CA SER A 1 -7.72 -5.54 -5.02
C SER A 1 -6.23 -5.29 -4.78
N VAL A 2 -5.41 -4.92 -5.78
CA VAL A 2 -4.04 -4.43 -5.50
C VAL A 2 -4.17 -3.02 -4.92
N GLY A 3 -3.56 -2.76 -3.75
CA GLY A 3 -3.71 -1.49 -2.99
C GLY A 3 -4.83 -1.46 -1.94
N ASP A 4 -5.73 -2.44 -1.97
CA ASP A 4 -6.83 -2.62 -1.01
C ASP A 4 -6.24 -3.18 0.30
N SER A 5 -5.95 -2.26 1.21
CA SER A 5 -5.20 -2.50 2.45
C SER A 5 -6.13 -2.76 3.62
N ASN A 6 -7.39 -2.31 3.54
CA ASN A 6 -8.42 -2.61 4.53
C ASN A 6 -9.28 -3.85 4.17
N LEU A 7 -9.03 -4.46 3.00
CA LEU A 7 -9.70 -5.64 2.46
C LEU A 7 -11.21 -5.45 2.24
N ASP A 8 -11.65 -4.21 1.97
CA ASP A 8 -13.04 -3.88 1.67
C ASP A 8 -13.44 -4.15 0.21
N GLY A 9 -12.46 -4.56 -0.61
CA GLY A 9 -12.65 -4.90 -2.02
C GLY A 9 -12.41 -3.73 -2.98
N SER A 10 -12.16 -2.53 -2.46
CA SER A 10 -11.91 -1.31 -3.24
C SER A 10 -10.53 -0.75 -2.90
N PHE A 11 -9.84 -0.18 -3.87
CA PHE A 11 -8.62 0.60 -3.60
C PHE A 11 -8.96 2.09 -3.67
N THR A 12 -8.96 2.75 -2.52
CA THR A 12 -9.43 4.13 -2.35
C THR A 12 -8.44 4.98 -1.56
N THR A 13 -8.75 6.27 -1.39
CA THR A 13 -8.00 7.13 -0.47
C THR A 13 -7.99 6.63 0.98
N GLY A 14 -8.99 5.83 1.40
CA GLY A 14 -9.03 5.22 2.72
C GLY A 14 -7.87 4.26 2.97
N ASP A 15 -7.51 3.45 1.96
CA ASP A 15 -6.36 2.55 2.02
C ASP A 15 -5.05 3.31 2.14
N LEU A 16 -4.92 4.40 1.38
CA LEU A 16 -3.73 5.27 1.44
C LEU A 16 -3.55 5.87 2.84
N VAL A 17 -4.63 6.36 3.46
CA VAL A 17 -4.57 6.88 4.83
C VAL A 17 -4.14 5.77 5.79
N LEU A 18 -4.72 4.57 5.67
CA LEU A 18 -4.43 3.44 6.56
C LEU A 18 -2.96 3.00 6.51
N VAL A 19 -2.34 2.88 5.33
CA VAL A 19 -0.92 2.47 5.23
C VAL A 19 0.02 3.55 5.77
N PHE A 20 -0.33 4.83 5.67
CA PHE A 20 0.46 5.91 6.26
C PHE A 20 0.34 5.96 7.79
N GLU A 21 -0.80 5.54 8.37
CA GLU A 21 -0.95 5.41 9.83
C GLU A 21 -0.01 4.35 10.43
N ALA A 22 0.44 3.37 9.64
CA ALA A 22 1.44 2.38 10.07
C ALA A 22 2.85 2.97 10.27
N ALA A 23 3.11 4.19 9.76
CA ALA A 23 4.37 4.93 9.94
C ALA A 23 5.64 4.18 9.47
N LYS A 24 5.53 3.34 8.43
CA LYS A 24 6.66 2.56 7.88
C LYS A 24 7.25 3.11 6.58
N TYR A 25 6.59 4.09 5.97
CA TYR A 25 7.02 4.67 4.69
C TYR A 25 8.48 5.17 4.74
N GLU A 26 9.33 4.63 3.87
CA GLU A 26 10.75 4.99 3.73
C GLU A 26 11.57 4.85 5.03
N THR A 27 11.12 4.00 5.96
CA THR A 27 11.82 3.77 7.24
C THR A 27 12.82 2.61 7.19
N GLY A 28 12.67 1.70 6.22
CA GLY A 28 13.39 0.42 6.17
C GLY A 28 12.90 -0.63 7.18
N ALA A 29 11.83 -0.33 7.94
CA ALA A 29 11.17 -1.33 8.78
C ALA A 29 10.33 -2.27 7.92
N ALA A 30 10.26 -3.54 8.31
CA ALA A 30 9.46 -4.52 7.59
C ALA A 30 7.97 -4.15 7.61
N ALA A 31 7.34 -4.07 6.44
CA ALA A 31 5.92 -3.82 6.25
C ALA A 31 5.19 -5.10 5.81
N THR A 32 3.91 -5.17 6.16
CA THR A 32 2.96 -6.16 5.63
C THR A 32 2.13 -5.52 4.53
N TRP A 33 1.34 -6.32 3.80
CA TRP A 33 0.42 -5.83 2.79
C TRP A 33 -0.51 -4.71 3.29
N GLU A 34 -1.08 -4.89 4.49
CA GLU A 34 -1.97 -3.92 5.15
C GLU A 34 -1.25 -2.63 5.58
N GLU A 35 0.09 -2.63 5.58
CA GLU A 35 0.93 -1.51 5.96
C GLU A 35 1.67 -0.89 4.75
N GLY A 36 1.36 -1.35 3.53
CA GLY A 36 1.84 -0.75 2.28
C GLY A 36 2.83 -1.60 1.46
N ASP A 37 3.20 -2.80 1.89
CA ASP A 37 4.04 -3.74 1.09
C ASP A 37 3.19 -4.40 0.00
N TRP A 38 2.95 -3.66 -1.08
CA TRP A 38 2.13 -4.13 -2.20
C TRP A 38 2.94 -4.84 -3.27
N ASN A 39 4.25 -4.60 -3.34
CA ASN A 39 5.13 -5.27 -4.28
C ASN A 39 5.71 -6.61 -3.73
N GLY A 40 5.59 -6.86 -2.42
CA GLY A 40 6.00 -8.08 -1.73
C GLY A 40 7.48 -8.15 -1.34
N ASP A 41 8.18 -7.01 -1.26
CA ASP A 41 9.61 -6.93 -0.89
C ASP A 41 9.86 -6.66 0.60
N LEU A 42 8.78 -6.64 1.41
CA LEU A 42 8.77 -6.36 2.85
C LEU A 42 9.06 -4.92 3.21
N LEU A 43 9.11 -3.99 2.26
CA LEU A 43 9.25 -2.56 2.52
C LEU A 43 7.97 -1.84 2.13
N PHE A 44 7.75 -0.69 2.76
CA PHE A 44 6.78 0.27 2.27
C PHE A 44 7.55 1.49 1.79
N ASP A 45 7.72 1.60 0.46
CA ASP A 45 8.49 2.66 -0.16
C ASP A 45 7.87 3.13 -1.49
N SER A 46 8.58 4.02 -2.18
CA SER A 46 8.13 4.57 -3.46
C SER A 46 7.85 3.51 -4.54
N ASN A 47 8.48 2.33 -4.47
CA ASN A 47 8.28 1.24 -5.43
C ASN A 47 6.89 0.59 -5.27
N ASP A 48 6.33 0.56 -4.07
CA ASP A 48 4.95 0.10 -3.85
C ASP A 48 3.93 0.99 -4.56
N PHE A 49 4.16 2.30 -4.55
CA PHE A 49 3.33 3.24 -5.29
C PHE A 49 3.45 3.05 -6.80
N VAL A 50 4.66 2.82 -7.31
CA VAL A 50 4.84 2.50 -8.73
C VAL A 50 4.11 1.20 -9.09
N PHE A 51 4.21 0.18 -8.24
CA PHE A 51 3.54 -1.10 -8.43
C PHE A 51 2.01 -0.94 -8.44
N VAL A 52 1.44 -0.30 -7.42
CA VAL A 52 -0.02 -0.14 -7.26
C VAL A 52 -0.64 0.77 -8.32
N PHE A 53 0.08 1.78 -8.82
CA PHE A 53 -0.44 2.62 -9.92
C PHE A 53 -0.24 1.98 -11.30
N THR A 54 0.64 0.99 -11.42
CA THR A 54 0.81 0.22 -12.67
C THR A 54 -0.19 -0.92 -12.76
N TYR A 55 -0.46 -1.62 -11.66
CA TYR A 55 -1.22 -2.87 -11.64
C TYR A 55 -2.51 -2.82 -10.81
N GLY A 56 -2.69 -1.79 -9.98
CA GLY A 56 -3.85 -1.61 -9.14
C GLY A 56 -4.96 -0.82 -9.81
N ASP A 57 -6.15 -0.95 -9.22
CA ASP A 57 -7.41 -0.43 -9.76
C ASP A 57 -7.90 0.71 -8.88
N TYR A 58 -7.06 1.75 -8.73
CA TYR A 58 -7.31 2.88 -7.83
C TYR A 58 -8.56 3.67 -8.26
N GLN A 59 -9.50 3.83 -7.33
CA GLN A 59 -10.69 4.63 -7.50
C GLN A 59 -10.62 5.85 -6.58
N GLY A 60 -10.55 7.04 -7.19
CA GLY A 60 -10.49 8.33 -6.50
C GLY A 60 -11.84 8.85 -6.04
#